data_AF-A0A1F4BLS0-F1
#
_entry.id   AF-A0A1F4BLS0-F1
#
_cell.length_a   1.000
_cell.length_b   1.000
_cell.length_c   1.000
_cell.angle_alpha   90.00
_cell.angle_beta   90.00
_cell.angle_gamma   90.00
#
_symmetry.space_group_name_H-M   'P 1'
#
loop_
_entity.id
_entity.type
_entity.pdbx_description
1 polymer ?
#
loop_
_entity_poly.entity_id
_entity_poly.type
_entity_poly.pdbx_seq_one_letter_code
_entity_poly.pdbx_strand_id
1 'polypeptide(L)'
;MSGSADIPQARRTKAIRSRGRPPTGSAQSPAQRMRRYRERQRAAGLRAVTRIEAPVGTLSGGALKHRIIEARSLAMHCLAAQKIMLDPALLARVRRTLNTWRARYGKDAPRALDEWAVILRRPWPQIAAFITDPGERATRLRQSTPFAGVLRVRERERIFAAFRVCGVPTLST
;
A
#
# COMPACT_ATOMS: atom_id res chain seq x y z
N MET A 1 80.37 4.67 -45.79
CA MET A 1 80.57 4.26 -44.39
C MET A 1 79.64 5.08 -43.53
N SER A 2 78.88 4.41 -42.66
CA SER A 2 77.95 4.95 -41.64
C SER A 2 76.71 5.69 -42.22
N GLY A 3 75.49 5.14 -42.27
CA GLY A 3 74.87 4.10 -41.47
C GLY A 3 74.25 4.69 -40.20
N SER A 4 73.04 5.24 -40.26
CA SER A 4 72.11 5.25 -39.11
C SER A 4 70.67 5.65 -39.48
N ALA A 5 69.84 4.60 -39.50
CA ALA A 5 68.40 4.49 -39.27
C ALA A 5 67.50 5.75 -39.28
N ASP A 6 66.58 5.75 -40.24
CA ASP A 6 65.25 6.36 -40.17
C ASP A 6 64.49 5.92 -38.90
N ILE A 7 64.01 6.89 -38.12
CA ILE A 7 63.02 6.68 -37.06
C ILE A 7 61.78 7.53 -37.41
N PRO A 8 60.61 6.92 -37.67
CA PRO A 8 59.43 7.66 -38.05
C PRO A 8 58.74 8.31 -36.84
N GLN A 9 58.26 9.53 -37.09
CA GLN A 9 57.52 10.43 -36.21
C GLN A 9 56.36 9.73 -35.47
N ALA A 10 56.44 9.69 -34.14
CA ALA A 10 55.31 9.32 -33.29
C ALA A 10 54.27 10.45 -33.26
N ARG A 11 53.18 10.28 -34.01
CA ARG A 11 51.99 11.14 -33.95
C ARG A 11 51.43 11.13 -32.53
N ARG A 12 51.47 12.28 -31.85
CA ARG A 12 50.75 12.49 -30.59
C ARG A 12 49.24 12.28 -30.81
N THR A 13 48.71 11.17 -30.34
CA THR A 13 47.27 10.91 -30.33
C THR A 13 46.59 11.85 -29.33
N LYS A 14 45.67 12.67 -29.83
CA LYS A 14 44.85 13.59 -29.04
C LYS A 14 43.90 12.75 -28.18
N ALA A 15 44.06 12.80 -26.85
CA ALA A 15 43.22 12.07 -25.92
C ALA A 15 41.74 12.35 -26.16
N ILE A 16 40.96 11.29 -26.39
CA ILE A 16 39.50 11.34 -26.48
C ILE A 16 38.98 11.74 -25.11
N ARG A 17 38.47 12.98 -24.99
CA ARG A 17 37.77 13.43 -23.78
C ARG A 17 36.55 12.54 -23.59
N SER A 18 36.59 11.66 -22.58
CA SER A 18 35.42 10.88 -22.17
C SER A 18 34.31 11.86 -21.76
N ARG A 19 33.12 11.68 -22.34
CA ARG A 19 31.92 12.41 -21.90
C ARG A 19 31.57 11.88 -20.51
N GLY A 20 32.00 12.62 -19.49
CA GLY A 20 31.64 12.33 -18.10
C GLY A 20 30.13 12.25 -17.94
N ARG A 21 29.69 11.29 -17.11
CA ARG A 21 28.30 11.17 -16.64
C ARG A 21 27.84 12.54 -16.11
N PRO A 22 26.65 13.04 -16.50
CA PRO A 22 26.16 14.32 -15.98
C PRO A 22 26.17 14.30 -14.45
N PRO A 23 26.46 15.43 -13.79
CA PRO A 23 26.44 15.51 -12.33
C PRO A 23 24.99 15.29 -11.88
N THR A 24 24.65 14.06 -11.52
CA THR A 24 23.39 13.79 -10.84
C THR A 24 23.50 14.48 -9.50
N GLY A 25 22.72 15.54 -9.27
CA GLY A 25 22.62 16.18 -7.96
C GLY A 25 22.47 15.10 -6.89
N SER A 26 23.19 15.24 -5.77
CA SER A 26 23.32 14.23 -4.72
C SER A 26 21.99 13.53 -4.46
N ALA A 27 21.92 12.23 -4.75
CA ALA A 27 20.72 11.44 -4.57
C ALA A 27 20.27 11.55 -3.10
N GLN A 28 19.01 11.94 -2.88
CA GLN A 28 18.47 12.10 -1.54
C GLN A 28 18.59 10.78 -0.76
N SER A 29 19.08 10.87 0.48
CA SER A 29 19.18 9.68 1.33
C SER A 29 17.79 9.08 1.56
N PRO A 30 17.67 7.75 1.80
CA PRO A 30 16.39 7.14 2.16
C PRO A 30 15.66 7.85 3.31
N ALA A 31 16.41 8.36 4.30
CA ALA A 31 15.87 9.13 5.41
C ALA A 31 15.27 10.48 4.97
N GLN A 32 15.95 11.21 4.08
CA GLN A 32 15.44 12.49 3.53
C GLN A 32 14.18 12.28 2.69
N ARG A 33 14.14 11.24 1.87
CA ARG A 33 12.94 10.87 1.11
C ARG A 33 11.76 10.57 2.04
N MET A 34 12.03 9.89 3.16
CA MET A 34 11.01 9.57 4.15
C MET A 34 10.52 10.78 4.95
N ARG A 35 11.38 11.75 5.26
CA ARG A 35 10.97 13.03 5.87
C ARG A 35 10.01 13.79 4.96
N ARG A 36 10.39 14.00 3.70
CA ARG A 36 9.53 14.67 2.69
C ARG A 36 8.22 13.94 2.43
N TYR A 37 8.23 12.61 2.49
CA TYR A 37 7.00 11.83 2.41
C TYR A 37 6.07 12.12 3.61
N ARG A 38 6.60 12.09 4.84
CA ARG A 38 5.81 12.38 6.06
C ARG A 38 5.30 13.81 6.11
N GLU A 39 6.09 14.79 5.65
CA GLU A 39 5.68 16.19 5.54
C GLU A 39 4.50 16.36 4.59
N ARG A 40 4.54 15.74 3.41
CA ARG A 40 3.41 15.76 2.46
C ARG A 40 2.16 15.09 3.02
N GLN A 41 2.32 13.98 3.74
CA GLN A 41 1.22 13.30 4.42
C GLN A 41 0.59 14.20 5.50
N ARG A 42 1.40 14.85 6.34
CA ARG A 42 0.92 15.82 7.35
C ARG A 42 0.20 17.02 6.72
N ALA A 43 0.76 17.59 5.65
CA ALA A 43 0.15 18.72 4.94
C ALA A 43 -1.19 18.36 4.30
N ALA A 44 -1.38 17.10 3.91
CA ALA A 44 -2.64 16.55 3.43
C ALA A 44 -3.63 16.18 4.56
N GLY A 45 -3.33 16.52 5.83
CA GLY A 45 -4.15 16.20 6.99
C GLY A 45 -4.04 14.75 7.47
N LEU A 46 -3.14 13.94 6.89
CA LEU A 46 -2.96 12.54 7.24
C LEU A 46 -2.00 12.42 8.44
N ARG A 47 -2.51 11.96 9.58
CA ARG A 47 -1.70 11.65 10.78
C ARG A 47 -1.35 10.16 10.78
N ALA A 48 -0.06 9.86 10.98
CA ALA A 48 0.38 8.48 11.19
C ALA A 48 -0.06 8.01 12.58
N VAL A 49 -1.25 7.43 12.66
CA VAL A 49 -1.78 6.81 13.87
C VAL A 49 -1.24 5.38 13.93
N THR A 50 -0.26 5.15 14.79
CA THR A 50 0.31 3.82 15.04
C THR A 50 -0.49 3.04 16.09
N ARG A 51 -1.34 3.73 16.86
CA ARG A 51 -2.15 3.15 17.93
C ARG A 51 -3.50 3.87 18.02
N ILE A 52 -4.58 3.10 17.99
CA ILE A 52 -5.92 3.58 18.34
C ILE A 52 -6.10 3.24 19.83
N GLU A 53 -6.05 4.24 20.70
CA GLU A 53 -6.35 4.08 22.13
C GLU A 53 -7.84 4.28 22.33
N ALA A 54 -8.60 3.19 22.48
CA ALA A 54 -9.93 3.26 23.07
C ALA A 54 -9.75 3.23 24.60
N PRO A 55 -10.59 3.91 25.39
CA PRO A 55 -10.62 3.70 26.84
C PRO A 55 -11.00 2.24 27.10
N VAL A 56 -9.99 1.42 27.41
CA VAL A 56 -10.10 -0.05 27.53
C VAL A 56 -11.03 -0.46 28.69
N GLY A 57 -11.42 0.48 29.56
CA GLY A 57 -12.27 0.22 30.73
C GLY A 57 -13.78 0.07 30.48
N THR A 58 -14.29 0.26 29.25
CA THR A 58 -15.76 0.36 29.03
C THR A 58 -16.32 -0.65 28.02
N LEU A 59 -15.49 -1.44 27.33
CA LEU A 59 -15.96 -2.34 26.28
C LEU A 59 -16.12 -3.78 26.79
N SER A 60 -17.30 -4.36 26.57
CA SER A 60 -17.50 -5.80 26.79
C SER A 60 -16.54 -6.62 25.90
N GLY A 61 -16.23 -7.85 26.30
CA GLY A 61 -15.38 -8.74 25.51
C GLY A 61 -15.90 -8.95 24.07
N GLY A 62 -17.22 -8.92 23.88
CA GLY A 62 -17.85 -8.96 22.54
C GLY A 62 -17.58 -7.69 21.72
N ALA A 63 -17.74 -6.51 22.34
CA ALA A 63 -17.47 -5.24 21.67
C ALA A 63 -15.98 -5.10 21.30
N LEU A 64 -15.06 -5.54 22.18
CA LEU A 64 -13.63 -5.55 21.88
C LEU A 64 -13.29 -6.46 20.68
N LYS A 65 -13.86 -7.68 20.63
CA LYS A 65 -13.70 -8.59 19.49
C LYS A 65 -14.18 -7.94 18.18
N HIS A 66 -15.34 -7.29 18.22
CA HIS A 66 -15.89 -6.59 17.06
C HIS A 66 -14.94 -5.50 16.55
N ARG A 67 -14.44 -4.64 17.45
CA ARG A 67 -13.47 -3.59 17.11
C ARG A 67 -12.18 -4.14 16.50
N ILE A 68 -11.69 -5.28 17.01
CA ILE A 68 -10.51 -5.95 16.44
C ILE A 68 -10.79 -6.44 15.01
N ILE A 69 -11.96 -7.01 14.75
CA ILE A 69 -12.36 -7.45 13.40
C ILE A 69 -12.44 -6.25 12.45
N GLU A 70 -13.07 -5.15 12.87
CA GLU A 70 -13.14 -3.91 12.10
C GLU A 70 -11.74 -3.35 11.80
N ALA A 71 -10.86 -3.30 12.80
CA ALA A 71 -9.51 -2.78 12.66
C ALA A 71 -8.65 -3.64 11.71
N ARG A 72 -8.75 -4.97 11.81
CA ARG A 72 -8.11 -5.90 10.86
C ARG A 72 -8.62 -5.68 9.44
N SER A 73 -9.94 -5.54 9.28
CA SER A 73 -10.56 -5.28 7.99
C SER A 73 -10.06 -3.97 7.38
N LEU A 74 -10.02 -2.90 8.16
CA LEU A 74 -9.48 -1.62 7.73
C LEU A 74 -8.01 -1.72 7.33
N ALA A 75 -7.17 -2.37 8.14
CA ALA A 75 -5.75 -2.57 7.85
C ALA A 75 -5.53 -3.34 6.53
N MET A 76 -6.33 -4.36 6.25
CA MET A 76 -6.29 -5.09 4.98
C MET A 76 -6.60 -4.17 3.79
N HIS A 77 -7.59 -3.29 3.91
CA HIS A 77 -7.96 -2.36 2.83
C HIS A 77 -6.92 -1.25 2.65
N CYS A 78 -6.31 -0.75 3.72
CA CYS A 78 -5.18 0.17 3.64
C CYS A 78 -3.98 -0.44 2.90
N LEU A 79 -3.68 -1.73 3.14
CA LEU A 79 -2.62 -2.43 2.42
C LEU A 79 -3.01 -2.69 0.96
N ALA A 80 -4.26 -3.09 0.70
CA ALA A 80 -4.76 -3.26 -0.66
C ALA A 80 -4.68 -1.95 -1.46
N ALA A 81 -5.01 -0.82 -0.83
CA ALA A 81 -4.89 0.51 -1.44
C ALA A 81 -3.44 0.83 -1.84
N GLN A 82 -2.48 0.58 -0.94
CA GLN A 82 -1.06 0.77 -1.25
C GLN A 82 -0.60 -0.09 -2.41
N LYS A 83 -1.01 -1.36 -2.46
CA LYS A 83 -0.65 -2.27 -3.56
C LYS A 83 -1.24 -1.83 -4.89
N ILE A 84 -2.51 -1.42 -4.92
CA ILE A 84 -3.17 -0.94 -6.15
C ILE A 84 -2.55 0.37 -6.64
N MET A 85 -2.12 1.24 -5.73
CA MET A 85 -1.41 2.47 -6.11
C MET A 85 -0.08 2.17 -6.83
N LEU A 86 0.59 1.07 -6.46
CA LEU A 86 1.84 0.63 -7.11
C LEU A 86 1.58 -0.21 -8.37
N ASP A 87 0.49 -0.98 -8.38
CA ASP A 87 0.08 -1.83 -9.49
C ASP A 87 -1.43 -1.66 -9.78
N PRO A 88 -1.79 -0.75 -10.69
CA PRO A 88 -3.18 -0.51 -11.08
C PRO A 88 -3.89 -1.72 -11.69
N ALA A 89 -3.16 -2.73 -12.19
CA ALA A 89 -3.78 -3.94 -12.76
C ALA A 89 -4.56 -4.74 -11.70
N LEU A 90 -4.19 -4.60 -10.42
CA LEU A 90 -4.93 -5.18 -9.30
C LEU A 90 -6.36 -4.62 -9.19
N LEU A 91 -6.59 -3.35 -9.53
CA LEU A 91 -7.94 -2.78 -9.54
C LEU A 91 -8.80 -3.41 -10.64
N ALA A 92 -8.22 -3.66 -11.82
CA ALA A 92 -8.92 -4.35 -12.90
C ALA A 92 -9.32 -5.78 -12.48
N ARG A 93 -8.46 -6.47 -11.72
CA ARG A 93 -8.79 -7.78 -11.13
C ARG A 93 -9.98 -7.70 -10.17
N VAL A 94 -9.98 -6.71 -9.26
CA VAL A 94 -11.10 -6.50 -8.32
C VAL A 94 -12.42 -6.26 -9.06
N ARG A 95 -12.41 -5.43 -10.12
CA ARG A 95 -13.59 -5.19 -10.97
C ARG A 95 -14.09 -6.47 -11.64
N ARG A 96 -13.18 -7.29 -12.19
CA ARG A 96 -13.55 -8.59 -12.78
C ARG A 96 -14.17 -9.54 -11.76
N THR A 97 -13.57 -9.66 -10.57
CA THR A 97 -14.12 -10.50 -9.50
C THR A 97 -15.53 -10.08 -9.11
N LEU A 98 -15.80 -8.77 -8.98
CA LEU A 98 -17.14 -8.29 -8.68
C LEU A 98 -18.14 -8.65 -9.79
N ASN A 99 -17.75 -8.48 -11.06
CA ASN A 99 -18.62 -8.83 -12.19
C ASN A 99 -18.93 -10.33 -12.24
N THR A 100 -17.94 -11.19 -11.96
CA THR A 100 -18.16 -12.65 -11.85
C THR A 100 -19.14 -12.99 -10.73
N TRP A 101 -19.02 -12.35 -9.57
CA TRP A 101 -19.97 -12.56 -8.46
C TRP A 101 -21.38 -12.12 -8.85
N ARG A 102 -21.53 -10.91 -9.41
CA ARG A 102 -22.84 -10.41 -9.87
C ARG A 102 -23.47 -11.31 -10.92
N ALA A 103 -22.69 -11.82 -11.87
CA ALA A 103 -23.16 -12.76 -12.88
C ALA A 103 -23.64 -14.09 -12.26
N ARG A 104 -22.95 -14.58 -11.21
CA ARG A 104 -23.32 -15.82 -10.51
C ARG A 104 -24.62 -15.68 -9.72
N TYR A 105 -24.87 -14.53 -9.09
CA TYR A 105 -26.09 -14.32 -8.31
C TYR A 105 -27.30 -13.91 -9.17
N GLY A 106 -27.08 -13.33 -10.35
CA GLY A 106 -28.17 -12.92 -11.23
C GLY A 106 -29.10 -11.89 -10.57
N LYS A 107 -30.41 -12.19 -10.51
CA LYS A 107 -31.43 -11.30 -9.91
C LYS A 107 -31.40 -11.27 -8.38
N ASP A 108 -30.82 -12.28 -7.74
CA ASP A 108 -30.76 -12.41 -6.28
C ASP A 108 -29.45 -11.88 -5.69
N ALA A 109 -28.79 -10.97 -6.41
CA ALA A 109 -27.53 -10.38 -5.98
C ALA A 109 -27.74 -9.58 -4.67
N PRO A 110 -26.91 -9.81 -3.64
CA PRO A 110 -26.94 -8.99 -2.44
C PRO A 110 -26.72 -7.51 -2.80
N ARG A 111 -27.52 -6.62 -2.20
CA ARG A 111 -27.44 -5.16 -2.43
C ARG A 111 -26.03 -4.58 -2.32
N ALA A 112 -25.20 -5.16 -1.46
CA ALA A 112 -23.80 -4.78 -1.29
C ALA A 112 -22.98 -4.89 -2.59
N LEU A 113 -23.29 -5.84 -3.48
CA LEU A 113 -22.58 -5.98 -4.76
C LEU A 113 -22.87 -4.82 -5.70
N ASP A 114 -24.10 -4.31 -5.71
CA ASP A 114 -24.46 -3.14 -6.51
C ASP A 114 -23.87 -1.86 -5.93
N GLU A 115 -23.86 -1.72 -4.59
CA GLU A 115 -23.15 -0.63 -3.93
C GLU A 115 -21.65 -0.62 -4.28
N TRP A 116 -21.01 -1.80 -4.26
CA TRP A 116 -19.63 -1.94 -4.70
C TRP A 116 -19.44 -1.61 -6.18
N ALA A 117 -20.38 -1.97 -7.05
CA ALA A 117 -20.31 -1.63 -8.47
C ALA A 117 -20.35 -0.11 -8.69
N VAL A 118 -21.20 0.60 -7.95
CA VAL A 118 -21.25 2.08 -7.97
C VAL A 118 -19.93 2.68 -7.51
N ILE A 119 -19.32 2.15 -6.44
CA ILE A 119 -18.05 2.65 -5.91
C ILE A 119 -16.90 2.39 -6.89
N LEU A 120 -16.80 1.18 -7.44
CA LEU A 120 -15.69 0.78 -8.32
C LEU A 120 -15.71 1.45 -9.71
N ARG A 121 -16.81 2.12 -10.09
CA ARG A 121 -16.88 2.99 -11.28
C ARG A 121 -16.20 4.34 -11.08
N ARG A 122 -15.91 4.75 -9.84
CA ARG A 122 -15.28 6.03 -9.54
C ARG A 122 -13.79 6.04 -9.91
N PRO A 123 -13.16 7.22 -10.00
CA PRO A 123 -11.70 7.34 -10.11
C PRO A 123 -10.98 6.72 -8.91
N TRP A 124 -9.76 6.22 -9.13
CA TRP A 124 -8.96 5.55 -8.10
C TRP A 124 -8.85 6.32 -6.77
N PRO A 125 -8.57 7.64 -6.74
CA PRO A 125 -8.46 8.37 -5.48
C PRO A 125 -9.72 8.29 -4.60
N GLN A 126 -10.91 8.29 -5.22
CA GLN A 126 -12.18 8.17 -4.51
C GLN A 126 -12.43 6.75 -4.00
N ILE A 127 -12.02 5.73 -4.77
CA ILE A 127 -12.09 4.33 -4.34
C ILE A 127 -11.16 4.12 -3.15
N ALA A 128 -9.91 4.58 -3.26
CA ALA A 128 -8.90 4.48 -2.21
C ALA A 128 -9.39 5.14 -0.93
N ALA A 129 -9.89 6.38 -1.00
CA ALA A 129 -10.45 7.09 0.15
C ALA A 129 -11.58 6.29 0.80
N PHE A 130 -12.51 5.75 0.00
CA PHE A 130 -13.64 4.98 0.52
C PHE A 130 -13.21 3.68 1.23
N ILE A 131 -12.33 2.89 0.63
CA ILE A 131 -11.94 1.59 1.23
C ILE A 131 -11.13 1.76 2.51
N THR A 132 -10.45 2.90 2.68
CA THR A 132 -9.69 3.26 3.88
C THR A 132 -10.47 4.13 4.87
N ASP A 133 -11.74 4.43 4.62
CA ASP A 133 -12.58 5.25 5.51
C ASP A 133 -13.01 4.44 6.75
N PRO A 134 -12.73 4.86 7.99
CA PRO A 134 -13.20 4.17 9.19
C PRO A 134 -14.71 4.33 9.44
N GLY A 135 -15.42 5.16 8.67
CA GLY A 135 -16.84 5.42 8.80
C GLY A 135 -17.74 4.19 8.61
N GLU A 136 -18.92 4.24 9.23
CA GLU A 136 -19.87 3.11 9.33
C GLU A 136 -20.23 2.51 7.97
N ARG A 137 -20.49 3.35 6.97
CA ARG A 137 -20.84 2.91 5.61
C ARG A 137 -19.72 2.08 4.97
N ALA A 138 -18.47 2.51 5.09
CA ALA A 138 -17.33 1.78 4.57
C ALA A 138 -17.09 0.50 5.38
N THR A 139 -17.23 0.56 6.70
CA THR A 139 -17.13 -0.62 7.58
C THR A 139 -18.13 -1.71 7.22
N ARG A 140 -19.41 -1.35 7.03
CA ARG A 140 -20.46 -2.28 6.57
C ARG A 140 -20.05 -2.94 5.25
N LEU A 141 -19.67 -2.15 4.25
CA LEU A 141 -19.36 -2.69 2.93
C LEU A 141 -18.09 -3.56 2.91
N ARG A 142 -17.10 -3.26 3.77
CA ARG A 142 -15.91 -4.10 3.93
C ARG A 142 -16.20 -5.53 4.40
N GLN A 143 -17.36 -5.80 5.00
CA GLN A 143 -17.78 -7.17 5.37
C GLN A 143 -18.00 -8.08 4.15
N SER A 144 -18.31 -7.51 2.98
CA SER A 144 -18.57 -8.22 1.72
C SER A 144 -17.64 -7.71 0.60
N THR A 145 -16.36 -7.56 0.91
CA THR A 145 -15.40 -6.86 0.05
C THR A 145 -14.91 -7.68 -1.16
N PRO A 146 -14.86 -7.09 -2.38
CA PRO A 146 -14.22 -7.70 -3.54
C PRO A 146 -12.68 -7.61 -3.51
N PHE A 147 -12.09 -6.96 -2.49
CA PHE A 147 -10.64 -6.77 -2.37
C PHE A 147 -9.91 -7.96 -1.73
N ALA A 148 -10.62 -9.00 -1.29
CA ALA A 148 -10.04 -10.16 -0.59
C ALA A 148 -8.88 -10.83 -1.35
N GLY A 149 -8.95 -10.85 -2.68
CA GLY A 149 -7.94 -11.44 -3.58
C GLY A 149 -6.72 -10.56 -3.88
N VAL A 150 -6.68 -9.32 -3.39
CA VAL A 150 -5.54 -8.38 -3.62
C VAL A 150 -4.35 -8.74 -2.74
N LEU A 151 -4.62 -9.19 -1.52
CA LEU A 151 -3.58 -9.57 -0.56
C LEU A 151 -3.17 -11.04 -0.72
N ARG A 152 -1.90 -11.31 -0.47
CA ARG A 152 -1.37 -12.67 -0.33
C ARG A 152 -1.72 -13.21 1.06
N VAL A 153 -1.72 -14.54 1.21
CA VAL A 153 -1.98 -15.22 2.49
C VAL A 153 -1.06 -14.68 3.61
N ARG A 154 0.25 -14.65 3.37
CA ARG A 154 1.25 -14.13 4.32
C ARG A 154 1.03 -12.67 4.73
N GLU A 155 0.46 -11.85 3.86
CA GLU A 155 0.16 -10.44 4.17
C GLU A 155 -1.03 -10.34 5.12
N ARG A 156 -2.07 -11.16 4.90
CA ARG A 156 -3.20 -11.27 5.82
C ARG A 156 -2.76 -11.78 7.19
N GLU A 157 -1.93 -12.82 7.23
CA GLU A 157 -1.41 -13.39 8.49
C GLU A 157 -0.65 -12.36 9.32
N ARG A 158 0.21 -11.54 8.70
CA ARG A 158 0.92 -10.46 9.40
C ARG A 158 -0.03 -9.44 10.01
N ILE A 159 -1.10 -9.07 9.29
CA ILE A 159 -2.13 -8.17 9.82
C ILE A 159 -2.82 -8.83 11.02
N PHE A 160 -3.24 -10.09 10.90
CA PHE A 160 -3.88 -10.80 12.01
C PHE A 160 -2.98 -10.88 13.25
N ALA A 161 -1.69 -11.14 13.06
CA ALA A 161 -0.70 -11.19 14.14
C ALA A 161 -0.51 -9.83 14.83
N ALA A 162 -0.56 -8.72 14.08
CA ALA A 162 -0.40 -7.36 14.63
C ALA A 162 -1.57 -6.92 15.53
N PHE A 163 -2.75 -7.50 15.36
CA PHE A 163 -3.95 -7.24 16.18
C PHE A 163 -4.23 -8.38 17.16
N ARG A 164 -3.19 -9.08 17.63
CA ARG A 164 -3.34 -10.01 18.77
C ARG A 164 -3.50 -9.18 20.03
N VAL A 165 -4.52 -9.49 20.82
CA VAL A 165 -4.61 -8.98 22.19
C VAL A 165 -3.41 -9.57 22.92
N CYS A 166 -2.47 -8.73 23.36
CA CYS A 166 -1.53 -9.14 24.40
C CYS A 166 -2.39 -9.51 25.61
N GLY A 167 -2.54 -10.81 25.87
CA GLY A 167 -3.04 -11.27 27.15
C GLY A 167 -2.14 -10.64 28.21
N VAL A 168 -2.73 -9.87 29.11
CA VAL A 168 -2.04 -9.45 30.32
C VAL A 168 -1.62 -10.75 31.01
N PRO A 169 -0.34 -11.00 31.30
CA PRO A 169 0.02 -12.15 32.11
C PRO A 169 -0.66 -11.93 33.47
N THR A 170 -1.68 -12.75 33.75
CA THR A 170 -2.24 -12.84 35.09
C THR A 170 -1.15 -13.46 35.96
N LEU A 171 -0.40 -12.61 36.66
CA LEU A 171 0.48 -13.03 37.74
C LEU A 171 -0.43 -13.56 38.84
N SER A 172 -0.61 -14.89 38.89
CA SER A 172 -1.13 -15.56 40.08
C SER A 172 -0.08 -15.40 41.18
N THR A 173 -0.49 -14.72 42.25
CA THR A 173 0.20 -14.68 43.55
C THR A 173 0.01 -16.00 44.27
#